data_AF-A0A5P8E5L4-F1
#
_entry.id   AF-A0A5P8E5L4-F1
#
_cell.length_a   1.000
_cell.length_b   1.000
_cell.length_c   1.000
_cell.angle_alpha   90.00
_cell.angle_beta   90.00
_cell.angle_gamma   90.00
#
_symmetry.space_group_name_H-M   'P 1'
#
loop_
_entity.id
_entity.type
_entity.pdbx_description
1 polymer ?
#
loop_
_entity_poly.entity_id
_entity_poly.type
_entity_poly.pdbx_seq_one_letter_code
_entity_poly.pdbx_strand_id
1 'polypeptide(L)'
;MKTSVTQLYPVWLLILAGINLLSLLLSVFFLFGGFGNGFWSYLLWQLAWIAPICCFFGSLKSHDMGKTWLAVIVALAGIAIMCFGTMTIFSK
;
A
#
# COMPACT_ATOMS: atom_id res chain seq x y z
N MET A 1 -15.06 -17.84 23.63
CA MET A 1 -15.40 -17.79 22.19
C MET A 1 -14.13 -17.58 21.40
N LYS A 2 -13.67 -18.60 20.66
CA LYS A 2 -12.46 -18.53 19.84
C LYS A 2 -12.87 -17.98 18.47
N THR A 3 -13.07 -16.67 18.36
CA THR A 3 -13.31 -16.02 17.07
C THR A 3 -12.00 -16.07 16.30
N SER A 4 -11.87 -17.06 15.42
CA SER A 4 -10.73 -17.15 14.51
C SER A 4 -10.72 -15.88 13.66
N VAL A 5 -9.57 -15.22 13.56
CA VAL A 5 -9.35 -13.99 12.76
C VAL A 5 -9.88 -14.13 11.32
N THR A 6 -9.92 -15.37 10.81
CA THR A 6 -10.51 -15.77 9.53
C THR A 6 -12.02 -15.51 9.39
N GLN A 7 -12.74 -15.25 10.47
CA GLN A 7 -14.17 -14.89 10.46
C GLN A 7 -14.39 -13.37 10.35
N LEU A 8 -13.37 -12.55 10.66
CA LEU A 8 -13.49 -11.08 10.69
C LEU A 8 -13.14 -10.45 9.33
N TYR A 9 -12.12 -10.99 8.66
CA TYR A 9 -11.73 -10.57 7.31
C TYR A 9 -11.55 -11.79 6.41
N PRO A 10 -12.10 -11.78 5.19
CA PRO A 10 -11.82 -12.84 4.24
C PRO A 10 -10.33 -12.88 3.91
N VAL A 11 -9.74 -14.08 3.93
CA VAL A 11 -8.30 -14.29 3.71
C VAL A 11 -7.84 -13.68 2.38
N TRP A 12 -8.67 -13.74 1.33
CA TRP A 12 -8.36 -13.16 0.03
C TRP A 12 -8.23 -11.63 0.06
N LEU A 13 -9.06 -10.95 0.85
CA LEU A 13 -8.99 -9.49 1.00
C LEU A 13 -7.77 -9.08 1.83
N LEU A 14 -7.43 -9.87 2.85
CA LEU A 14 -6.22 -9.65 3.63
C LEU A 14 -4.95 -9.82 2.77
N ILE A 15 -4.92 -10.83 1.90
CA ILE A 15 -3.82 -11.03 0.95
C ILE A 15 -3.75 -9.86 -0.02
N LEU A 16 -4.88 -9.45 -0.61
CA LEU A 16 -4.93 -8.35 -1.58
C LEU A 16 -4.47 -7.02 -0.96
N ALA A 17 -5.00 -6.68 0.23
CA ALA A 17 -4.58 -5.50 0.96
C ALA A 17 -3.11 -5.64 1.41
N GLY A 18 -2.68 -6.83 1.83
CA GLY A 18 -1.32 -7.12 2.28
C GLY A 18 -0.23 -6.88 1.24
N ILE A 19 -0.56 -6.91 -0.06
CA ILE A 19 0.36 -6.50 -1.12
C ILE A 19 0.78 -5.03 -0.96
N ASN A 20 -0.10 -4.16 -0.44
CA ASN A 20 0.26 -2.77 -0.18
C ASN A 20 1.29 -2.62 0.94
N LEU A 21 1.41 -3.60 1.83
CA LEU A 21 2.41 -3.63 2.89
C LEU A 21 3.82 -3.88 2.34
N LEU A 22 3.93 -4.47 1.14
CA LEU A 22 5.20 -4.59 0.41
C LEU A 22 5.82 -3.21 0.14
N SER A 23 4.99 -2.18 0.01
CA SER A 23 5.43 -0.79 -0.16
C SER A 23 6.28 -0.31 1.03
N LEU A 24 5.94 -0.71 2.25
CA LEU A 24 6.74 -0.40 3.44
C LEU A 24 8.12 -1.08 3.38
N LEU A 25 8.15 -2.35 2.98
CA LEU A 25 9.40 -3.12 2.88
C LEU A 25 10.33 -2.51 1.81
N LEU A 26 9.74 -2.14 0.68
CA LEU A 26 10.40 -1.50 -0.44
C LEU A 26 10.87 -0.07 -0.09
N SER A 27 10.13 0.67 0.74
CA SER A 27 10.47 2.04 1.14
C SER A 27 11.85 2.16 1.82
N VAL A 28 12.28 1.11 2.53
CA VAL A 28 13.59 1.07 3.18
C VAL A 28 14.71 1.12 2.14
N PHE A 29 14.57 0.38 1.03
CA PHE A 29 15.53 0.43 -0.07
C PHE A 29 15.53 1.80 -0.77
N PHE A 30 14.36 2.45 -0.84
CA PHE A 30 14.21 3.77 -1.45
C PHE A 30 14.74 4.93 -0.59
N LEU A 31 14.72 4.79 0.73
CA LEU A 31 15.31 5.73 1.68
C LEU A 31 16.81 5.95 1.41
N PHE A 32 17.52 4.90 1.02
CA PHE A 32 18.97 4.94 0.77
C PHE A 32 19.35 5.10 -0.72
N GLY A 33 18.45 4.80 -1.67
CA GLY A 33 18.76 4.89 -3.11
C GLY A 33 18.59 6.28 -3.76
N GLY A 34 17.98 7.24 -3.06
CA GLY A 34 17.53 8.52 -3.65
C GLY A 34 18.48 9.72 -3.53
N PHE A 35 19.79 9.52 -3.36
CA PHE A 35 20.78 10.61 -3.28
C PHE A 35 21.03 11.23 -4.68
N GLY A 36 20.18 12.17 -5.12
CA GLY A 36 20.42 12.90 -6.36
C GLY A 36 19.26 13.75 -6.91
N ASN A 37 18.02 13.52 -6.49
CA ASN A 37 16.90 14.39 -6.83
C ASN A 37 16.72 15.46 -5.74
N GLY A 38 16.38 16.71 -6.11
CA GLY A 38 16.21 17.81 -5.16
C GLY A 38 15.26 17.49 -4.00
N PHE A 39 15.47 18.15 -2.85
CA PHE A 39 14.77 17.87 -1.58
C PHE A 39 13.25 17.68 -1.72
N TRP A 40 12.57 18.54 -2.48
CA TRP A 40 11.12 18.47 -2.68
C TRP A 40 10.67 17.24 -3.46
N SER A 41 11.41 16.87 -4.51
CA SER A 41 11.14 15.67 -5.30
C SER A 41 11.34 14.42 -4.47
N TYR A 42 12.40 14.39 -3.65
CA TYR A 42 12.65 13.31 -2.70
C TYR A 42 11.53 13.19 -1.65
N LEU A 43 11.09 14.31 -1.07
CA LEU A 43 10.02 14.34 -0.08
C LEU A 43 8.67 13.85 -0.66
N LEU A 44 8.30 14.32 -1.86
CA LEU A 44 7.10 13.86 -2.56
C LEU A 44 7.16 12.37 -2.85
N TRP A 45 8.35 11.87 -3.19
CA TRP A 45 8.56 10.45 -3.40
C TRP A 45 8.36 9.64 -2.13
N GLN A 46 8.92 10.08 -1.01
CA GLN A 46 8.72 9.41 0.27
C GLN A 46 7.26 9.42 0.71
N LEU A 47 6.54 10.52 0.46
CA LEU A 47 5.10 10.61 0.74
C LEU A 47 4.28 9.67 -0.16
N ALA A 48 4.68 9.48 -1.42
CA ALA A 48 4.02 8.55 -2.33
C ALA A 48 4.13 7.09 -1.84
N TRP A 49 5.23 6.72 -1.19
CA TRP A 49 5.41 5.39 -0.57
C TRP A 49 4.53 5.17 0.68
N ILE A 50 4.02 6.24 1.29
CA ILE A 50 3.05 6.15 2.40
C ILE A 50 1.63 5.87 1.88
N ALA A 51 1.31 6.28 0.65
CA ALA A 51 -0.04 6.14 0.10
C ALA A 51 -0.55 4.69 0.03
N PRO A 52 0.23 3.67 -0.39
CA PRO A 52 -0.19 2.28 -0.35
C PRO A 52 -0.50 1.79 1.07
N ILE A 53 0.23 2.27 2.08
CA ILE A 53 -0.03 1.94 3.49
C ILE A 53 -1.39 2.52 3.92
N CYS A 54 -1.68 3.77 3.54
CA CYS A 54 -3.01 4.35 3.77
C CYS A 54 -4.10 3.55 3.05
N CYS A 55 -3.85 3.06 1.84
CA CYS A 55 -4.75 2.17 1.10
C CYS A 55 -4.96 0.82 1.81
N PHE A 56 -3.94 0.25 2.45
CA PHE A 56 -4.09 -0.96 3.26
C PHE A 56 -5.11 -0.76 4.39
N PHE A 57 -4.91 0.26 5.23
CA PHE A 57 -5.83 0.55 6.33
C PHE A 57 -7.20 1.01 5.84
N GLY A 58 -7.25 1.77 4.73
CA GLY A 58 -8.49 2.20 4.09
C GLY A 58 -9.30 1.03 3.54
N SER A 59 -8.64 0.01 3.01
CA SER A 59 -9.27 -1.23 2.53
C SER A 59 -9.92 -2.00 3.68
N LEU A 60 -9.18 -2.23 4.77
CA LEU A 60 -9.71 -2.91 5.96
C LEU A 60 -10.88 -2.13 6.61
N LYS A 61 -10.73 -0.81 6.75
CA LYS A 61 -11.79 0.06 7.28
C LYS A 61 -13.04 0.06 6.40
N SER A 62 -12.88 0.02 5.08
CA SER A 62 -14.02 -0.07 4.14
C SER A 62 -14.73 -1.41 4.25
N HIS A 63 -13.99 -2.49 4.49
CA HIS A 63 -14.54 -3.81 4.74
C HIS A 63 -15.33 -3.86 6.06
N ASP A 64 -14.80 -3.26 7.14
CA ASP A 64 -15.52 -3.16 8.44
C ASP A 64 -16.84 -2.40 8.33
N MET A 65 -16.93 -1.43 7.42
CA MET A 65 -18.16 -0.69 7.11
C MET A 65 -19.14 -1.48 6.23
N GLY A 66 -18.85 -2.75 5.91
CA GLY A 66 -19.64 -3.58 5.00
C GLY A 66 -19.52 -3.20 3.53
N LYS A 67 -18.58 -2.32 3.16
CA LYS A 67 -18.36 -1.84 1.79
C LYS A 67 -17.23 -2.61 1.12
N THR A 68 -17.45 -3.90 0.89
CA THR A 68 -16.47 -4.82 0.28
C THR A 68 -15.94 -4.33 -1.06
N TRP A 69 -16.79 -3.70 -1.88
CA TRP A 69 -16.37 -3.19 -3.19
C TRP A 69 -15.39 -2.01 -3.09
N LEU A 70 -15.63 -1.09 -2.14
CA LEU A 70 -14.67 -0.02 -1.87
C LEU A 70 -13.36 -0.57 -1.31
N ALA A 71 -13.43 -1.59 -0.45
CA ALA A 71 -12.22 -2.24 0.07
C ALA A 71 -11.32 -2.79 -1.05
N VAL A 72 -11.92 -3.42 -2.06
CA VAL A 72 -11.19 -3.92 -3.25
C VAL A 72 -10.63 -2.77 -4.09
N ILE A 73 -11.42 -1.73 -4.38
CA ILE A 73 -10.97 -0.57 -5.16
C ILE A 73 -9.78 0.11 -4.49
N VAL A 74 -9.86 0.33 -3.18
CA VAL A 74 -8.79 0.96 -2.41
C VAL A 74 -7.54 0.09 -2.38
N ALA A 75 -7.69 -1.23 -2.23
CA ALA A 75 -6.56 -2.16 -2.28
C ALA A 75 -5.86 -2.12 -3.65
N LEU A 76 -6.62 -2.16 -4.74
CA LEU A 76 -6.10 -2.08 -6.12
C LEU A 76 -5.43 -0.74 -6.42
N ALA A 77 -5.99 0.37 -5.92
CA ALA A 77 -5.39 1.69 -6.07
C ALA A 77 -4.01 1.77 -5.42
N GLY A 78 -3.85 1.20 -4.21
CA GLY A 78 -2.56 1.12 -3.53
C GLY A 78 -1.53 0.30 -4.33
N ILE A 79 -1.95 -0.82 -4.92
CA ILE A 79 -1.09 -1.69 -5.73
C ILE A 79 -0.64 -0.95 -6.99
N ALA A 80 -1.55 -0.22 -7.64
CA ALA A 80 -1.24 0.58 -8.82
C ALA A 80 -0.22 1.70 -8.51
N ILE A 81 -0.39 2.39 -7.39
CA ILE A 81 0.58 3.42 -6.92
C ILE A 81 1.94 2.80 -6.66
N MET A 82 1.99 1.66 -5.96
CA MET A 82 3.23 0.95 -5.70
C MET A 82 3.93 0.53 -7.00
N CYS A 83 3.19 -0.04 -7.95
CA CYS A 83 3.72 -0.50 -9.23
C CYS A 83 4.22 0.68 -10.09
N PHE A 84 3.46 1.78 -10.13
CA PHE A 84 3.90 2.99 -10.82
C PHE A 84 5.16 3.60 -10.16
N GLY A 85 5.20 3.63 -8.83
CA GLY A 85 6.35 4.11 -8.05
C GLY A 85 7.61 3.27 -8.27
N THR A 86 7.51 1.94 -8.36
CA THR A 86 8.66 1.10 -8.69
C THR A 86 9.13 1.31 -10.13
N MET A 87 8.21 1.33 -11.11
CA MET A 87 8.56 1.48 -12.54
C MET A 87 9.28 2.80 -12.83
N THR A 88 8.79 3.90 -12.27
CA THR A 88 9.40 5.24 -12.44
C THR A 88 10.80 5.34 -11.84
N ILE A 89 11.16 4.46 -10.90
CA ILE A 89 12.50 4.40 -10.31
C ILE A 89 13.42 3.50 -11.15
N PHE A 90 12.97 2.32 -11.56
CA PHE A 90 13.78 1.42 -12.41
C PHE A 90 13.96 1.94 -13.84
N SER A 91 13.18 2.94 -14.26
CA SER A 91 13.30 3.58 -15.56
C SER A 91 14.29 4.75 -15.59
N LYS A 92 14.92 5.11 -14.46
CA LYS A 92 16.02 6.07 -14.36
C LYS A 92 17.35 5.33 -14.28
#